data_AF-A0AAV3XZT9-F1
#
_entry.id   AF-A0AAV3XZT9-F1
#
_cell.length_a   1.000
_cell.length_b   1.000
_cell.length_c   1.000
_cell.angle_alpha   90.00
_cell.angle_beta   90.00
_cell.angle_gamma   90.00
#
_symmetry.space_group_name_H-M   'P 1'
#
loop_
_entity.id
_entity.type
_entity.pdbx_description
1 polymer ?
#
loop_
_entity_poly.entity_id
_entity_poly.type
_entity_poly.pdbx_seq_one_letter_code
_entity_poly.pdbx_strand_id
1 'polypeptide(L)'
;MKIREIALKLEIPKSSVHEIVHDTLGYRKVSARWVPKMLTEDHKLQRVEISQRFCSDANKTMEMRIRRILGQCINAARYCSTLDRLKEAVRSKRPGLLRRGVVLQHDNATPHSANLSQQWLQRYGWEILPHPAHSPPNLAPSDFHLFGPLKRHLAGMAFETEDDLISELRNWFDNLDVDFFRVGINSLLSRWQKCIDLHGDYVEK
;
A
#
# COMPACT_ATOMS: atom_id res chain seq x y z
N MET A 1 13.46 7.13 -0.93
CA MET A 1 14.49 8.17 -0.87
C MET A 1 15.37 7.95 0.36
N LYS A 2 16.67 7.71 0.18
CA LYS A 2 17.69 7.59 1.25
C LYS A 2 18.22 9.01 1.59
N ILE A 3 18.72 9.25 2.81
CA ILE A 3 19.33 10.55 3.20
C ILE A 3 20.35 11.04 2.16
N ARG A 4 21.22 10.16 1.67
CA ARG A 4 22.19 10.47 0.61
C ARG A 4 21.58 11.00 -0.70
N GLU A 5 20.37 10.57 -1.06
CA GLU A 5 19.67 10.99 -2.28
C GLU A 5 18.99 12.36 -2.09
N ILE A 6 18.61 12.70 -0.85
CA ILE A 6 18.09 14.02 -0.49
C ILE A 6 19.26 15.03 -0.45
N ALA A 7 20.36 14.67 0.21
CA ALA A 7 21.59 15.46 0.26
C ALA A 7 22.12 15.82 -1.13
N LEU A 8 22.13 14.84 -2.06
CA LEU A 8 22.53 15.08 -3.46
C LEU A 8 21.54 15.96 -4.24
N LYS A 9 20.24 15.92 -3.93
CA LYS A 9 19.21 16.71 -4.63
C LYS A 9 19.07 18.14 -4.12
N LEU A 10 19.43 18.37 -2.86
CA LEU A 10 19.33 19.67 -2.20
C LEU A 10 20.71 20.31 -1.97
N GLU A 11 21.78 19.67 -2.46
CA GLU A 11 23.19 20.08 -2.35
C GLU A 11 23.68 20.41 -0.92
N ILE A 12 22.99 19.87 0.11
CA ILE A 12 23.31 20.07 1.53
C ILE A 12 23.97 18.84 2.16
N PRO A 13 24.77 19.02 3.23
CA PRO A 13 25.42 17.91 3.93
C PRO A 13 24.44 16.84 4.43
N LYS A 14 24.89 15.57 4.40
CA LYS A 14 24.09 14.42 4.88
C LYS A 14 23.73 14.53 6.36
N SER A 15 24.58 15.18 7.17
CA SER A 15 24.33 15.54 8.57
C SER A 15 23.15 16.51 8.67
N SER A 16 23.19 17.64 7.95
CA SER A 16 22.10 18.61 7.91
C SER A 16 20.78 17.99 7.42
N VAL A 17 20.81 17.09 6.43
CA VAL A 17 19.62 16.33 6.03
C VAL A 17 19.11 15.41 7.14
N HIS A 18 20.01 14.76 7.89
CA HIS A 18 19.61 13.92 9.03
C HIS A 18 18.92 14.77 10.09
N GLU A 19 19.57 15.84 10.51
CA GLU A 19 19.10 16.79 11.54
C GLU A 19 17.75 17.42 11.15
N ILE A 20 17.64 17.95 9.92
CA ILE A 20 16.38 18.51 9.42
C ILE A 20 15.27 17.46 9.38
N VAL A 21 15.53 16.24 8.89
CA VAL A 21 14.47 15.22 8.76
C VAL A 21 14.10 14.59 10.10
N HIS A 22 15.07 14.29 10.97
CA HIS A 22 14.87 13.55 12.21
C HIS A 22 14.54 14.45 13.40
N ASP A 23 15.22 15.59 13.53
CA ASP A 23 15.20 16.44 14.72
C ASP A 23 14.35 17.70 14.50
N THR A 24 14.41 18.36 13.34
CA THR A 24 13.57 19.53 13.03
C THR A 24 12.15 19.16 12.58
N LEU A 25 12.03 18.28 11.57
CA LEU A 25 10.74 17.84 11.04
C LEU A 25 10.14 16.68 11.84
N GLY A 26 10.95 16.02 12.69
CA GLY A 26 10.48 14.92 13.53
C GLY A 26 10.04 13.68 12.75
N TYR A 27 10.65 13.33 11.61
CA TYR A 27 10.34 12.11 10.85
C TYR A 27 11.33 10.97 11.16
N ARG A 28 10.81 9.83 11.59
CA ARG A 28 11.56 8.57 11.68
C ARG A 28 11.37 7.74 10.41
N LYS A 29 12.36 6.90 10.10
CA LYS A 29 12.28 5.96 8.97
C LYS A 29 11.77 4.61 9.43
N VAL A 30 10.55 4.24 9.06
CA VAL A 30 9.98 2.91 9.35
C VAL A 30 9.98 2.07 8.08
N SER A 31 10.84 1.04 8.06
CA SER A 31 11.10 0.17 6.90
C SER A 31 11.45 0.96 5.62
N ALA A 32 10.45 1.24 4.78
CA ALA A 32 10.60 1.88 3.48
C ALA A 32 10.18 3.37 3.45
N ARG A 33 9.43 3.84 4.45
CA ARG A 33 8.78 5.16 4.46
C ARG A 33 9.44 6.08 5.48
N TRP A 34 9.41 7.39 5.20
CA TRP A 34 9.59 8.42 6.21
C TRP A 34 8.21 8.72 6.80
N VAL A 35 8.14 8.74 8.12
CA VAL A 35 6.92 8.68 8.91
C VAL A 35 7.09 9.60 10.11
N PRO A 36 6.12 10.46 10.46
CA PRO A 36 6.21 11.29 11.66
C PRO A 36 6.54 10.44 12.90
N LYS A 37 7.56 10.85 13.65
CA LYS A 37 8.03 10.22 14.90
C LYS A 37 7.07 10.52 16.04
N MET A 38 6.47 11.71 16.01
CA MET A 38 5.28 12.09 16.75
C MET A 38 4.19 12.43 15.74
N LEU A 39 2.99 11.89 15.94
CA LEU A 39 1.80 12.31 15.20
C LEU A 39 1.25 13.57 15.86
N THR A 40 0.88 14.58 15.06
CA THR A 40 0.10 15.72 15.57
C THR A 40 -1.29 15.25 16.00
N GLU A 41 -1.96 15.99 16.89
CA GLU A 41 -3.30 15.61 17.33
C GLU A 41 -4.29 15.51 16.15
N ASP A 42 -4.20 16.39 15.14
CA ASP A 42 -5.00 16.26 13.91
C ASP A 42 -4.76 14.93 13.19
N HIS A 43 -3.51 14.44 13.13
CA HIS A 43 -3.22 13.14 12.54
C HIS A 43 -3.73 11.97 13.41
N LYS A 44 -3.73 12.08 14.74
CA LYS A 44 -4.30 11.05 15.64
C LYS A 44 -5.82 11.02 15.55
N LEU A 45 -6.46 12.19 15.60
CA LEU A 45 -7.90 12.38 15.46
C LEU A 45 -8.40 11.83 14.13
N GLN A 46 -7.77 12.20 13.00
CA GLN A 46 -8.11 11.62 11.70
C GLN A 46 -7.93 10.10 11.68
N ARG A 47 -6.89 9.54 12.32
CA ARG A 47 -6.68 8.08 12.36
C ARG A 47 -7.72 7.34 13.20
N VAL A 48 -8.25 7.93 14.26
CA VAL A 48 -9.34 7.36 15.08
C VAL A 48 -10.68 7.51 14.34
N GLU A 49 -11.02 8.70 13.84
CA GLU A 49 -12.23 8.97 13.05
C GLU A 49 -12.34 8.03 11.82
N ILE A 50 -11.19 7.67 11.25
CA ILE A 50 -11.07 6.83 10.06
C ILE A 50 -10.67 5.38 10.41
N SER A 51 -10.63 5.04 11.70
CA SER A 51 -10.86 3.67 12.18
C SER A 51 -12.31 3.47 12.66
N GLN A 52 -13.12 4.54 12.68
CA GLN A 52 -14.55 4.55 13.04
C GLN A 52 -15.53 4.71 11.84
N ARG A 53 -15.14 5.34 10.71
CA ARG A 53 -16.04 5.64 9.55
C ARG A 53 -16.59 4.44 8.76
N PHE A 54 -15.81 3.64 7.98
CA PHE A 54 -16.26 2.30 7.50
C PHE A 54 -15.19 1.23 7.10
N CYS A 55 -14.16 0.94 7.87
CA CYS A 55 -13.82 1.52 9.14
C CYS A 55 -13.05 2.85 9.05
N SER A 56 -12.37 3.32 8.01
CA SER A 56 -12.22 2.98 6.60
C SER A 56 -10.84 3.47 6.11
N ASP A 57 -9.89 2.56 6.19
CA ASP A 57 -8.54 2.50 5.61
C ASP A 57 -7.69 3.78 5.33
N ALA A 58 -6.87 3.71 4.26
CA ALA A 58 -5.52 4.21 3.91
C ALA A 58 -4.27 3.67 4.63
N ASN A 59 -3.18 3.53 3.86
CA ASN A 59 -2.28 4.62 3.43
C ASN A 59 -1.72 4.40 2.00
N LYS A 60 -1.27 5.48 1.35
CA LYS A 60 -0.28 5.46 0.25
C LYS A 60 1.11 4.98 0.67
N THR A 61 1.99 4.72 -0.30
CA THR A 61 3.49 4.78 -0.21
C THR A 61 4.23 3.44 -0.12
N MET A 62 3.66 2.30 -0.56
CA MET A 62 4.48 1.11 -0.91
C MET A 62 4.81 1.03 -2.40
N GLU A 63 3.87 1.40 -3.27
CA GLU A 63 3.97 1.17 -4.72
C GLU A 63 5.21 1.77 -5.38
N MET A 64 5.70 2.91 -4.87
CA MET A 64 6.83 3.65 -5.43
C MET A 64 8.17 2.87 -5.43
N ARG A 65 8.26 1.67 -4.83
CA ARG A 65 9.47 0.84 -4.85
C ARG A 65 9.45 -0.33 -5.83
N ILE A 66 8.29 -0.92 -6.12
CA ILE A 66 8.18 -2.00 -7.12
C ILE A 66 8.24 -1.40 -8.55
N ARG A 67 7.68 -0.18 -8.72
CA ARG A 67 7.69 0.58 -9.98
C ARG A 67 9.08 0.85 -10.59
N ARG A 68 10.20 0.65 -9.86
CA ARG A 68 11.56 0.87 -10.39
C ARG A 68 12.10 -0.29 -11.23
N ILE A 69 11.52 -1.49 -11.12
CA ILE A 69 11.95 -2.66 -11.89
C ILE A 69 11.18 -2.76 -13.22
N LEU A 70 9.91 -2.37 -13.25
CA LEU A 70 9.05 -2.43 -14.45
C LEU A 70 9.06 -1.15 -15.33
N GLY A 71 10.12 -0.33 -15.21
CA GLY A 71 10.44 0.80 -16.09
C GLY A 71 9.47 1.98 -16.20
N GLN A 72 8.19 1.84 -15.83
CA GLN A 72 7.14 2.80 -16.18
C GLN A 72 6.19 3.07 -15.00
N CYS A 73 6.03 4.34 -14.65
CA CYS A 73 5.07 4.76 -13.64
C CYS A 73 3.63 4.45 -14.08
N ILE A 74 2.87 3.75 -13.23
CA ILE A 74 1.41 3.65 -13.39
C ILE A 74 0.82 5.06 -13.33
N ASN A 75 0.09 5.44 -14.37
CA ASN A 75 -0.76 6.62 -14.47
C ASN A 75 -2.24 6.19 -14.46
N ALA A 76 -3.18 7.14 -14.42
CA ALA A 76 -4.60 6.82 -14.30
C ALA A 76 -5.13 5.90 -15.44
N ALA A 77 -4.71 6.15 -16.69
CA ALA A 77 -5.13 5.33 -17.83
C ALA A 77 -4.63 3.87 -17.74
N ARG A 78 -3.37 3.69 -17.35
CA ARG A 78 -2.78 2.36 -17.10
C ARG A 78 -3.47 1.66 -15.95
N TYR A 79 -3.77 2.40 -14.88
CA TYR A 79 -4.50 1.86 -13.73
C TYR A 79 -5.90 1.37 -14.13
N CYS A 80 -6.65 2.14 -14.91
CA CYS A 80 -7.94 1.68 -15.46
C CYS A 80 -7.79 0.42 -16.33
N SER A 81 -6.76 0.34 -17.17
CA SER A 81 -6.48 -0.89 -17.95
C SER A 81 -6.13 -2.10 -17.07
N THR A 82 -5.45 -1.89 -15.93
CA THR A 82 -5.27 -2.93 -14.91
C THR A 82 -6.60 -3.34 -14.26
N LEU A 83 -7.48 -2.38 -13.98
CA LEU A 83 -8.82 -2.66 -13.44
C LEU A 83 -9.72 -3.41 -14.43
N ASP A 84 -9.65 -3.11 -15.74
CA ASP A 84 -10.35 -3.88 -16.78
C ASP A 84 -9.89 -5.35 -16.77
N ARG A 85 -8.57 -5.60 -16.76
CA ARG A 85 -8.01 -6.96 -16.68
C ARG A 85 -8.38 -7.66 -15.37
N LEU A 86 -8.40 -6.94 -14.25
CA LEU A 86 -8.80 -7.47 -12.94
C LEU A 86 -10.29 -7.84 -12.94
N LYS A 87 -11.16 -6.99 -13.47
CA LYS A 87 -12.60 -7.25 -13.62
C LYS A 87 -12.86 -8.49 -14.45
N GLU A 88 -12.12 -8.68 -15.54
CA GLU A 88 -12.21 -9.89 -16.37
C GLU A 88 -11.71 -11.15 -15.63
N ALA A 89 -10.61 -11.05 -14.89
CA ALA A 89 -10.15 -12.13 -14.04
C ALA A 89 -11.16 -12.48 -12.93
N VAL A 90 -11.82 -11.49 -12.31
CA VAL A 90 -12.89 -11.69 -11.33
C VAL A 90 -14.14 -12.30 -12.00
N ARG A 91 -14.52 -11.86 -13.21
CA ARG A 91 -15.62 -12.42 -14.00
C ARG A 91 -15.43 -13.93 -14.25
N SER A 92 -14.20 -14.33 -14.60
CA SER A 92 -13.83 -15.72 -14.83
C SER A 92 -13.71 -16.53 -13.52
N LYS A 93 -12.91 -16.06 -12.55
CA LYS A 93 -12.54 -16.85 -11.36
C LYS A 93 -13.54 -16.76 -10.20
N ARG A 94 -14.33 -15.68 -10.11
CA ARG A 94 -15.28 -15.40 -9.02
C ARG A 94 -16.54 -14.69 -9.53
N PRO A 95 -17.32 -15.28 -10.47
CA PRO A 95 -18.48 -14.61 -11.09
C PRO A 95 -19.55 -14.14 -10.07
N GLY A 96 -19.70 -14.85 -8.95
CA GLY A 96 -20.60 -14.45 -7.86
C GLY A 96 -20.19 -13.16 -7.13
N LEU A 97 -18.91 -12.75 -7.19
CA LEU A 97 -18.44 -11.53 -6.54
C LEU A 97 -18.95 -10.28 -7.27
N LEU A 98 -18.95 -10.27 -8.60
CA LEU A 98 -19.50 -9.16 -9.40
C LEU A 98 -21.00 -8.92 -9.15
N ARG A 99 -21.74 -9.98 -8.79
CA ARG A 99 -23.18 -9.88 -8.46
C ARG A 99 -23.45 -9.38 -7.03
N ARG A 100 -22.48 -9.53 -6.13
CA ARG A 100 -22.60 -9.16 -4.71
C ARG A 100 -22.06 -7.75 -4.40
N GLY A 101 -21.46 -7.10 -5.39
CA GLY A 101 -20.65 -5.90 -5.19
C GLY A 101 -19.18 -6.25 -4.93
N VAL A 102 -18.28 -5.38 -5.40
CA VAL A 102 -16.84 -5.51 -5.16
C VAL A 102 -16.40 -4.35 -4.29
N VAL A 103 -15.86 -4.67 -3.12
CA VAL A 103 -15.17 -3.72 -2.24
C VAL A 103 -13.67 -3.78 -2.55
N LEU A 104 -13.13 -2.69 -3.10
CA LEU A 104 -11.73 -2.54 -3.49
C LEU A 104 -10.96 -1.76 -2.42
N GLN A 105 -10.03 -2.42 -1.75
CA GLN A 105 -9.02 -1.77 -0.93
C GLN A 105 -7.78 -1.44 -1.78
N HIS A 106 -7.47 -0.15 -1.95
CA HIS A 106 -6.34 0.32 -2.75
C HIS A 106 -5.82 1.66 -2.22
N ASP A 107 -4.53 1.95 -2.37
CA ASP A 107 -4.00 3.19 -1.82
C ASP A 107 -4.48 4.45 -2.58
N ASN A 108 -4.48 5.61 -1.91
CA ASN A 108 -4.89 6.88 -2.52
C ASN A 108 -3.90 7.43 -3.58
N ALA A 109 -2.98 6.64 -4.17
CA ALA A 109 -1.98 7.18 -5.10
C ALA A 109 -2.63 8.04 -6.20
N THR A 110 -1.89 9.05 -6.69
CA THR A 110 -2.42 10.02 -7.66
C THR A 110 -3.13 9.38 -8.88
N PRO A 111 -2.67 8.22 -9.42
CA PRO A 111 -3.43 7.49 -10.44
C PRO A 111 -4.81 6.98 -9.97
N HIS A 112 -4.94 6.56 -8.72
CA HIS A 112 -6.12 5.91 -8.14
C HIS A 112 -7.20 6.93 -7.76
N SER A 113 -6.80 8.08 -7.19
CA SER A 113 -7.69 9.21 -6.90
C SER A 113 -7.96 10.11 -8.13
N ALA A 114 -7.41 9.79 -9.31
CA ALA A 114 -7.66 10.55 -10.53
C ALA A 114 -9.11 10.38 -11.01
N ASN A 115 -9.70 11.45 -11.56
CA ASN A 115 -11.09 11.48 -12.03
C ASN A 115 -11.42 10.31 -12.98
N LEU A 116 -10.53 10.00 -13.93
CA LEU A 116 -10.67 8.85 -14.85
C LEU A 116 -10.86 7.50 -14.13
N SER A 117 -10.16 7.29 -13.01
CA SER A 117 -10.24 6.04 -12.23
C SER A 117 -11.46 6.02 -11.31
N GLN A 118 -11.86 7.17 -10.77
CA GLN A 118 -13.11 7.31 -10.03
C GLN A 118 -14.33 7.05 -10.94
N GLN A 119 -14.33 7.59 -12.17
CA GLN A 119 -15.35 7.29 -13.18
C GLN A 119 -15.39 5.81 -13.55
N TRP A 120 -14.23 5.14 -13.67
CA TRP A 120 -14.18 3.70 -13.94
C TRP A 120 -14.84 2.89 -12.81
N LEU A 121 -14.52 3.22 -11.56
CA LEU A 121 -15.06 2.53 -10.37
C LEU A 121 -16.57 2.75 -10.24
N GLN A 122 -17.04 3.99 -10.42
CA GLN A 122 -18.45 4.33 -10.45
C GLN A 122 -19.20 3.59 -11.57
N ARG A 123 -18.65 3.55 -12.80
CA ARG A 123 -19.25 2.90 -13.96
C ARG A 123 -19.52 1.40 -13.76
N TYR A 124 -18.70 0.73 -12.95
CA TYR A 124 -18.83 -0.71 -12.69
C TYR A 124 -19.34 -1.07 -11.29
N GLY A 125 -19.72 -0.07 -10.48
CA GLY A 125 -20.27 -0.30 -9.13
C GLY A 125 -19.26 -0.94 -8.18
N TRP A 126 -17.98 -0.56 -8.28
CA TRP A 126 -16.94 -1.03 -7.36
C TRP A 126 -16.80 0.01 -6.25
N GLU A 127 -17.13 -0.39 -5.02
CA GLU A 127 -16.98 0.44 -3.84
C GLU A 127 -15.50 0.50 -3.46
N ILE A 128 -14.97 1.71 -3.30
CA ILE A 128 -13.66 1.89 -2.69
C ILE A 128 -13.85 1.72 -1.18
N LEU A 129 -13.08 0.83 -0.55
CA LEU A 129 -12.95 0.86 0.91
C LEU A 129 -12.14 2.14 1.24
N PRO A 130 -12.75 3.17 1.87
CA PRO A 130 -12.23 4.53 1.82
C PRO A 130 -10.83 4.69 2.36
N HIS A 131 -10.23 5.81 1.97
CA HIS A 131 -8.85 6.09 2.22
C HIS A 131 -8.66 7.61 2.45
N PRO A 132 -7.95 8.04 3.51
CA PRO A 132 -7.36 9.37 3.68
C PRO A 132 -5.84 9.34 3.41
N ALA A 133 -5.04 9.95 4.28
CA ALA A 133 -3.63 10.21 4.07
C ALA A 133 -2.75 9.63 5.19
N HIS A 134 -1.56 9.15 4.82
CA HIS A 134 -0.42 8.92 5.70
C HIS A 134 -0.47 7.82 6.80
N SER A 135 -1.51 6.96 6.89
CA SER A 135 -1.57 5.87 7.90
C SER A 135 -0.35 4.91 7.92
N PRO A 136 -0.14 4.11 8.97
CA PRO A 136 0.94 3.11 8.97
C PRO A 136 0.79 2.08 7.84
N PRO A 137 1.86 1.41 7.37
CA PRO A 137 1.80 0.24 6.47
C PRO A 137 1.16 -1.00 7.12
N ASN A 138 0.36 -0.82 8.17
CA ASN A 138 -0.17 -1.88 9.03
C ASN A 138 -1.65 -2.19 8.76
N LEU A 139 -2.31 -1.45 7.86
CA LEU A 139 -3.75 -1.52 7.58
C LEU A 139 -4.12 -2.09 6.19
N ALA A 140 -3.14 -2.35 5.32
CA ALA A 140 -3.36 -3.03 4.04
C ALA A 140 -2.74 -4.44 4.07
N PRO A 141 -3.48 -5.54 3.77
CA PRO A 141 -2.97 -6.91 3.80
C PRO A 141 -1.83 -7.13 2.81
N SER A 142 -1.81 -6.39 1.70
CA SER A 142 -0.67 -6.32 0.80
C SER A 142 0.62 -5.90 1.54
N ASP A 143 0.55 -4.83 2.34
CA ASP A 143 1.69 -4.29 3.08
C ASP A 143 2.12 -5.11 4.29
N PHE A 144 1.16 -5.55 5.12
CA PHE A 144 1.49 -6.23 6.39
C PHE A 144 1.64 -7.75 6.27
N HIS A 145 0.95 -8.39 5.31
CA HIS A 145 0.88 -9.84 5.20
C HIS A 145 1.56 -10.40 3.95
N LEU A 146 1.31 -9.81 2.76
CA LEU A 146 1.82 -10.33 1.49
C LEU A 146 3.27 -9.95 1.21
N PHE A 147 3.59 -8.64 1.27
CA PHE A 147 4.90 -8.13 0.85
C PHE A 147 6.04 -8.46 1.81
N GLY A 148 5.77 -8.92 3.03
CA GLY A 148 6.79 -9.38 3.98
C GLY A 148 7.40 -10.73 3.55
N PRO A 149 6.60 -11.80 3.47
CA PRO A 149 6.95 -13.08 2.87
C PRO A 149 7.53 -12.94 1.45
N LEU A 150 6.89 -12.19 0.55
CA LEU A 150 7.40 -12.01 -0.82
C LEU A 150 8.82 -11.44 -0.87
N LYS A 151 9.12 -10.43 -0.03
CA LYS A 151 10.47 -9.85 0.04
C LYS A 151 11.52 -10.80 0.63
N ARG A 152 11.10 -11.81 1.42
CA ARG A 152 12.00 -12.86 1.92
C ARG A 152 12.24 -13.92 0.86
N HIS A 153 11.21 -14.29 0.09
CA HIS A 153 11.32 -15.20 -1.06
C HIS A 153 12.31 -14.66 -2.10
N LEU A 154 12.11 -13.41 -2.53
CA LEU A 154 12.97 -12.74 -3.52
C LEU A 154 14.34 -12.30 -2.96
N ALA A 155 14.66 -12.56 -1.68
CA ALA A 155 15.90 -12.08 -1.07
C ALA A 155 17.10 -12.90 -1.54
N GLY A 156 18.03 -12.25 -2.24
CA GLY A 156 19.23 -12.92 -2.77
C GLY A 156 19.05 -13.55 -4.15
N MET A 157 17.83 -13.53 -4.71
CA MET A 157 17.59 -13.93 -6.10
C MET A 157 18.08 -12.86 -7.07
N ALA A 158 18.70 -13.30 -8.16
CA ALA A 158 19.01 -12.48 -9.33
C ALA A 158 18.17 -12.98 -10.51
N PHE A 159 17.72 -12.05 -11.35
CA PHE A 159 16.91 -12.32 -12.54
C PHE A 159 17.58 -11.64 -13.73
N GLU A 160 17.75 -12.35 -14.84
CA GLU A 160 18.39 -11.81 -16.04
C GLU A 160 17.38 -11.04 -16.90
N THR A 161 16.13 -11.50 -16.94
CA THR A 161 15.02 -10.91 -17.70
C THR A 161 13.81 -10.57 -16.84
N GLU A 162 12.86 -9.80 -17.41
CA GLU A 162 11.55 -9.56 -16.80
C GLU A 162 10.71 -10.84 -16.75
N ASP A 163 10.84 -11.72 -17.75
CA ASP A 163 10.10 -12.98 -17.83
C ASP A 163 10.53 -13.99 -16.75
N ASP A 164 11.80 -14.02 -16.36
CA ASP A 164 12.28 -14.82 -15.22
C ASP A 164 11.62 -14.37 -13.92
N LEU A 165 11.59 -13.06 -13.68
CA LEU A 165 10.93 -12.46 -12.52
C LEU A 165 9.42 -12.73 -12.53
N ILE A 166 8.75 -12.60 -13.68
CA ILE A 166 7.31 -12.88 -13.81
C ILE A 166 7.03 -14.36 -13.55
N SER A 167 7.88 -15.26 -14.05
CA SER A 167 7.74 -16.71 -13.87
C SER A 167 7.94 -17.12 -12.41
N GLU A 168 8.96 -16.58 -11.74
CA GLU A 168 9.18 -16.82 -10.31
C GLU A 168 8.05 -16.25 -9.45
N LEU A 169 7.55 -15.05 -9.77
CA LEU A 169 6.39 -14.48 -9.08
C LEU A 169 5.15 -15.37 -9.23
N ARG A 170 4.87 -15.90 -10.43
CA ARG A 170 3.77 -16.85 -10.65
C ARG A 170 3.96 -18.11 -9.82
N ASN A 171 5.12 -18.75 -9.92
CA ASN A 171 5.47 -19.93 -9.13
C ASN A 171 5.27 -19.69 -7.62
N TRP A 172 5.73 -18.56 -7.09
CA TRP A 172 5.50 -18.20 -5.70
C TRP A 172 4.02 -18.07 -5.34
N PHE A 173 3.23 -17.36 -6.17
CA PHE A 173 1.79 -17.18 -5.95
C PHE A 173 0.98 -18.49 -6.07
N ASP A 174 1.34 -19.36 -7.01
CA ASP A 174 0.64 -20.63 -7.25
C ASP A 174 0.91 -21.67 -6.15
N ASN A 175 2.02 -21.52 -5.40
CA ASN A 175 2.34 -22.33 -4.22
C ASN A 175 1.81 -21.75 -2.88
N LEU A 176 1.07 -20.63 -2.89
CA LEU A 176 0.43 -20.10 -1.68
C LEU A 176 -0.91 -20.77 -1.40
N ASP A 177 -1.08 -21.26 -0.17
CA ASP A 177 -2.37 -21.77 0.32
C ASP A 177 -3.47 -20.69 0.28
N VAL A 178 -4.71 -21.09 0.01
CA VAL A 178 -5.88 -20.19 0.11
C VAL A 178 -6.02 -19.59 1.52
N ASP A 179 -5.61 -20.33 2.56
CA ASP A 179 -5.66 -19.89 3.94
C ASP A 179 -4.58 -18.85 4.27
N PHE A 180 -3.47 -18.79 3.51
CA PHE A 180 -2.54 -17.67 3.60
C PHE A 180 -3.28 -16.36 3.29
N PHE A 181 -4.07 -16.30 2.21
CA PHE A 181 -4.85 -15.11 1.88
C PHE A 181 -5.97 -14.86 2.90
N ARG A 182 -6.65 -15.91 3.37
CA ARG A 182 -7.73 -15.82 4.37
C ARG A 182 -7.24 -15.20 5.68
N VAL A 183 -6.09 -15.64 6.21
CA VAL A 183 -5.46 -15.09 7.41
C VAL A 183 -5.11 -13.61 7.23
N GLY A 184 -4.57 -13.24 6.06
CA GLY A 184 -4.25 -11.85 5.73
C GLY A 184 -5.46 -10.93 5.76
N ILE A 185 -6.59 -11.35 5.18
CA ILE A 185 -7.84 -10.59 5.19
C ILE A 185 -8.47 -10.55 6.58
N ASN A 186 -8.59 -11.69 7.27
CA ASN A 186 -9.22 -11.76 8.59
C ASN A 186 -8.45 -10.97 9.67
N SER A 187 -7.14 -10.77 9.47
CA SER A 187 -6.30 -9.94 10.34
C SER A 187 -6.60 -8.43 10.25
N LEU A 188 -7.43 -7.97 9.31
CA LEU A 188 -7.83 -6.56 9.22
C LEU A 188 -8.56 -6.07 10.47
N LEU A 189 -9.56 -6.83 10.93
CA LEU A 189 -10.41 -6.45 12.07
C LEU A 189 -9.58 -6.22 13.35
N SER A 190 -8.67 -7.14 13.66
CA SER A 190 -7.79 -7.01 14.84
C SER A 190 -6.74 -5.90 14.71
N ARG A 191 -6.37 -5.53 13.47
CA ARG A 191 -5.45 -4.41 13.19
C ARG A 191 -6.15 -3.05 13.26
N TRP A 192 -7.40 -2.95 12.80
CA TRP A 192 -8.24 -1.77 13.02
C TRP A 192 -8.52 -1.58 14.51
N GLN A 193 -8.89 -2.63 15.25
CA GLN A 193 -9.11 -2.55 16.69
C GLN A 193 -7.86 -2.03 17.43
N LYS A 194 -6.68 -2.61 17.18
CA LYS A 194 -5.41 -2.10 17.76
C LYS A 194 -5.10 -0.65 17.38
N CYS A 195 -5.57 -0.16 16.23
CA CYS A 195 -5.40 1.24 15.84
C CYS A 195 -6.34 2.17 16.63
N ILE A 196 -7.54 1.71 17.00
CA ILE A 196 -8.47 2.40 17.90
C ILE A 196 -7.90 2.41 19.32
N ASP A 197 -7.48 1.24 19.84
CA ASP A 197 -7.00 1.07 21.22
C ASP A 197 -5.75 1.92 21.52
N LEU A 198 -4.90 2.15 20.50
CA LEU A 198 -3.70 2.99 20.59
C LEU A 198 -3.97 4.48 20.27
N HIS A 199 -5.23 4.92 20.27
CA HIS A 199 -5.64 6.30 19.93
C HIS A 199 -5.02 6.82 18.62
N GLY A 200 -4.91 5.94 17.61
CA GLY A 200 -4.29 6.31 16.35
C GLY A 200 -2.76 6.46 16.41
N ASP A 201 -2.04 5.83 17.35
CA ASP A 201 -0.58 5.66 17.29
C ASP A 201 -0.17 4.38 16.53
N TYR A 202 1.12 4.18 16.27
CA TYR A 202 1.64 3.02 15.53
C TYR A 202 1.40 1.72 16.28
N VAL A 203 0.60 0.83 15.68
CA VAL A 203 0.61 -0.59 16.06
C VAL A 203 2.01 -1.14 15.84
N GLU A 204 2.75 -1.42 16.91
CA GLU A 204 4.06 -2.07 16.83
C GLU A 204 3.92 -3.52 16.28
N LYS A 205 5.05 -4.09 15.85
CA LYS A 205 5.09 -5.35 15.09
C LYS A 205 5.06 -6.59 15.98
#